data_AF-A0A1Z9ADX6-F1
#
_entry.id   AF-A0A1Z9ADX6-F1
#
_cell.length_a   1.000
_cell.length_b   1.000
_cell.length_c   1.000
_cell.angle_alpha   90.00
_cell.angle_beta   90.00
_cell.angle_gamma   90.00
#
_symmetry.space_group_name_H-M   'P 1'
#
loop_
_entity.id
_entity.type
_entity.pdbx_description
1 polymer ?
#
loop_
_entity_poly.entity_id
_entity_poly.type
_entity_poly.pdbx_seq_one_letter_code
_entity_poly.pdbx_strand_id
1 'polypeptide(L)'
;MKIEQQNGVPASEVLSAFFNLIEKEADRDGEISVQKMRELRREEREYVACGGDGNARDLARSYHRRMLLGVGMVENSTLPKYLIFFSATLPAHEIAEMACGVACESGRLLEIQELLAQYEWNDASNDGEGACLEQEGEMVLSRISDTILTHVLRSYGHDDFVSCYEGNRGAYHRRCEVGRNLIVSRGSRNAIEPSVA
;
A
#
# COMPACT_ATOMS: atom_id res chain seq x y z
N MET A 1 15.04 -15.33 -2.08
CA MET A 1 14.08 -15.45 -0.96
C MET A 1 12.72 -15.10 -1.54
N LYS A 2 11.79 -16.06 -1.66
CA LYS A 2 10.44 -15.77 -2.19
C LYS A 2 9.70 -14.96 -1.14
N ILE A 3 9.19 -13.78 -1.49
CA ILE A 3 8.26 -13.07 -0.62
C ILE A 3 6.89 -13.74 -0.85
N GLU A 4 6.74 -14.95 -0.32
CA GLU A 4 5.41 -15.54 -0.17
C GLU A 4 4.68 -14.64 0.84
N GLN A 5 3.76 -13.81 0.34
CA GLN A 5 2.70 -13.30 1.21
C GLN A 5 2.04 -14.52 1.87
N GLN A 6 1.71 -14.41 3.15
CA GLN A 6 1.34 -15.49 4.07
C GLN A 6 0.26 -16.49 3.59
N ASN A 7 -0.35 -16.27 2.41
CA ASN A 7 -1.44 -17.05 1.83
C ASN A 7 -1.11 -17.69 0.44
N GLY A 8 0.14 -17.59 -0.07
CA GLY A 8 0.58 -18.29 -1.30
C GLY A 8 0.03 -17.73 -2.62
N VAL A 9 -0.60 -16.55 -2.61
CA VAL A 9 -1.15 -15.89 -3.80
C VAL A 9 -0.04 -15.10 -4.52
N PRO A 10 0.17 -15.27 -5.83
CA PRO A 10 1.18 -14.52 -6.57
C PRO A 10 0.88 -13.01 -6.60
N ALA A 11 1.81 -12.19 -6.10
CA ALA A 11 1.68 -10.74 -6.05
C ALA A 11 1.46 -10.10 -7.43
N SER A 12 2.09 -10.65 -8.48
CA SER A 12 1.91 -10.18 -9.86
C SER A 12 0.48 -10.39 -10.38
N GLU A 13 -0.18 -11.48 -10.00
CA GLU A 13 -1.58 -11.73 -10.35
C GLU A 13 -2.53 -10.77 -9.62
N VAL A 14 -2.23 -10.45 -8.35
CA VAL A 14 -3.03 -9.48 -7.56
C VAL A 14 -2.94 -8.10 -8.19
N LEU A 15 -1.73 -7.62 -8.51
CA LEU A 15 -1.53 -6.33 -9.17
C LEU A 15 -2.23 -6.28 -10.52
N SER A 16 -2.09 -7.32 -11.33
CA SER A 16 -2.78 -7.43 -12.63
C SER A 16 -4.30 -7.36 -12.46
N ALA A 17 -4.87 -8.12 -11.53
CA ALA A 17 -6.30 -8.09 -11.24
C ALA A 17 -6.76 -6.71 -10.73
N PHE A 18 -5.97 -6.05 -9.89
CA PHE A 18 -6.28 -4.75 -9.33
C PHE A 18 -6.28 -3.63 -10.39
N PHE A 19 -5.26 -3.54 -11.24
CA PHE A 19 -5.24 -2.53 -12.30
C PHE A 19 -6.33 -2.77 -13.35
N ASN A 20 -6.66 -4.05 -13.63
CA ASN A 20 -7.83 -4.39 -14.44
C ASN A 20 -9.16 -3.92 -13.81
N LEU A 21 -9.30 -3.97 -12.47
CA LEU A 21 -10.49 -3.44 -11.78
C LEU A 21 -10.57 -1.93 -11.90
N ILE A 22 -9.45 -1.23 -11.63
CA ILE A 22 -9.38 0.22 -11.77
C ILE A 22 -9.84 0.61 -13.18
N GLU A 23 -9.27 0.03 -14.23
CA GLU A 23 -9.60 0.31 -15.64
C GLU A 23 -11.07 0.09 -16.02
N LYS A 24 -11.73 -0.91 -15.44
CA LYS A 24 -13.07 -1.36 -15.86
C LYS A 24 -14.21 -0.80 -15.03
N GLU A 25 -14.00 -0.49 -13.76
CA GLU A 25 -15.06 -0.04 -12.86
C GLU A 25 -15.15 1.50 -12.86
N ALA A 26 -16.30 2.00 -13.31
CA ALA A 26 -16.58 3.41 -13.57
C ALA A 26 -17.03 4.21 -12.34
N ASP A 27 -16.93 3.67 -11.13
CA ASP A 27 -17.19 4.38 -9.85
C ASP A 27 -16.05 5.39 -9.54
N ARG A 28 -15.57 6.10 -10.57
CA ARG A 28 -14.44 7.06 -10.51
C ARG A 28 -14.90 8.50 -10.33
N ASP A 29 -16.18 8.78 -10.54
CA ASP A 29 -16.72 10.13 -10.43
C ASP A 29 -17.47 10.31 -9.10
N GLY A 30 -16.76 10.96 -8.18
CA GLY A 30 -17.30 11.94 -7.23
C GLY A 30 -18.41 11.47 -6.29
N GLU A 31 -18.05 11.37 -5.01
CA GLU A 31 -18.93 11.10 -3.87
C GLU A 31 -19.38 9.64 -3.69
N ILE A 32 -18.89 9.02 -2.62
CA ILE A 32 -19.40 7.73 -2.17
C ILE A 32 -20.47 7.95 -1.12
N SER A 33 -21.70 7.57 -1.46
CA SER A 33 -22.83 7.65 -0.52
C SER A 33 -22.56 6.88 0.78
N VAL A 34 -23.13 7.35 1.88
CA VAL A 34 -23.04 6.68 3.19
C VAL A 34 -23.54 5.24 3.13
N GLN A 35 -24.56 4.95 2.30
CA GLN A 35 -25.08 3.60 2.12
C GLN A 35 -24.07 2.69 1.44
N LYS A 36 -23.45 3.14 0.34
CA LYS A 36 -22.38 2.41 -0.34
C LYS A 36 -21.18 2.17 0.59
N MET A 37 -20.79 3.16 1.41
CA MET A 37 -19.75 2.96 2.42
C MET A 37 -20.10 1.84 3.42
N ARG A 38 -21.35 1.73 3.86
CA ARG A 38 -21.78 0.66 4.78
C ARG A 38 -21.68 -0.71 4.13
N GLU A 39 -22.05 -0.82 2.86
CA GLU A 39 -21.94 -2.04 2.06
C GLU A 39 -20.48 -2.46 1.88
N LEU A 40 -19.62 -1.54 1.45
CA LEU A 40 -18.18 -1.76 1.31
C LEU A 40 -17.54 -2.21 2.64
N ARG A 41 -17.90 -1.58 3.77
CA ARG A 41 -17.41 -2.00 5.09
C ARG A 41 -17.90 -3.39 5.49
N ARG A 42 -19.12 -3.77 5.11
CA ARG A 42 -19.66 -5.11 5.38
C ARG A 42 -18.88 -6.15 4.59
N GLU A 43 -18.77 -5.97 3.28
CA GLU A 43 -18.03 -6.88 2.39
C GLU A 43 -16.56 -7.03 2.80
N GLU A 44 -15.91 -5.94 3.20
CA GLU A 44 -14.52 -6.00 3.65
C GLU A 44 -14.36 -6.74 4.98
N ARG A 45 -15.30 -6.56 5.92
CA ARG A 45 -15.30 -7.33 7.16
C ARG A 45 -15.55 -8.81 6.93
N GLU A 46 -16.42 -9.15 5.98
CA GLU A 46 -16.67 -10.55 5.59
C GLU A 46 -15.41 -11.18 5.00
N TYR A 47 -14.72 -10.48 4.09
CA TYR A 47 -13.44 -10.95 3.53
C TYR A 47 -12.38 -11.18 4.62
N VAL A 48 -12.20 -10.22 5.53
CA VAL A 48 -11.23 -10.34 6.64
C VAL A 48 -11.63 -11.43 7.64
N ALA A 49 -12.92 -11.60 7.93
CA ALA A 49 -13.42 -12.63 8.85
C ALA A 49 -13.16 -14.05 8.32
N CYS A 50 -13.12 -14.23 7.01
CA CYS A 50 -12.73 -15.48 6.35
C CYS A 50 -11.21 -15.67 6.27
N GLY A 51 -10.41 -14.94 7.06
CA GLY A 51 -8.95 -15.04 7.11
C GLY A 51 -8.20 -14.34 5.99
N GLY A 52 -8.91 -13.66 5.07
CA GLY A 52 -8.28 -13.14 3.85
C GLY A 52 -7.82 -14.23 2.88
N ASP A 53 -8.27 -15.48 3.09
CA ASP A 53 -7.99 -16.64 2.24
C ASP A 53 -8.85 -16.54 0.97
N GLY A 54 -8.32 -15.85 -0.04
CA GLY A 54 -8.93 -15.69 -1.35
C GLY A 54 -7.90 -15.82 -2.45
N ASN A 55 -8.37 -15.94 -3.70
CA ASN A 55 -7.48 -15.88 -4.85
C ASN A 55 -7.02 -14.43 -5.09
N ALA A 56 -6.12 -14.23 -6.07
CA ALA A 56 -5.59 -12.91 -6.42
C ALA A 56 -6.66 -11.84 -6.69
N ARG A 57 -7.80 -12.23 -7.26
CA ARG A 57 -8.92 -11.34 -7.55
C ARG A 57 -9.65 -10.88 -6.29
N ASP A 58 -9.77 -11.74 -5.28
CA ASP A 58 -10.43 -11.40 -4.02
C ASP A 58 -9.60 -10.39 -3.21
N LEU A 59 -8.28 -10.60 -3.17
CA LEU A 59 -7.35 -9.64 -2.56
C LEU A 59 -7.32 -8.31 -3.33
N ALA A 60 -7.29 -8.34 -4.66
CA ALA A 60 -7.42 -7.13 -5.49
C ALA A 60 -8.72 -6.36 -5.21
N ARG A 61 -9.84 -7.08 -5.02
CA ARG A 61 -11.12 -6.47 -4.62
C ARG A 61 -11.07 -5.87 -3.22
N SER A 62 -10.37 -6.48 -2.26
CA SER A 62 -10.14 -5.87 -0.95
C SER A 62 -9.41 -4.54 -1.07
N TYR A 63 -8.30 -4.49 -1.83
CA TYR A 63 -7.61 -3.23 -2.10
C TYR A 63 -8.54 -2.18 -2.73
N HIS A 64 -9.31 -2.58 -3.75
CA HIS A 64 -10.26 -1.69 -4.40
C HIS A 64 -11.32 -1.14 -3.42
N ARG A 65 -11.95 -2.01 -2.62
CA ARG A 65 -12.91 -1.59 -1.58
C ARG A 65 -12.29 -0.65 -0.55
N ARG A 66 -11.06 -0.94 -0.10
CA ARG A 66 -10.36 -0.10 0.89
C ARG A 66 -10.00 1.27 0.32
N MET A 67 -9.62 1.36 -0.96
CA MET A 67 -9.43 2.63 -1.66
C MET A 67 -10.73 3.43 -1.74
N LEU A 68 -11.83 2.79 -2.15
CA LEU A 68 -13.17 3.43 -2.15
C LEU A 68 -13.57 3.89 -0.74
N LEU A 69 -13.38 3.07 0.28
CA LEU A 69 -13.65 3.49 1.67
C LEU A 69 -12.82 4.72 2.06
N GLY A 70 -11.59 4.85 1.56
CA GLY A 70 -10.75 6.03 1.71
C GLY A 70 -11.41 7.29 1.15
N VAL A 71 -11.94 7.23 -0.08
CA VAL A 71 -12.71 8.33 -0.71
C VAL A 71 -13.88 8.75 0.19
N GLY A 72 -14.75 7.81 0.55
CA GLY A 72 -15.92 8.10 1.37
C GLY A 72 -15.55 8.63 2.77
N MET A 73 -14.41 8.20 3.34
CA MET A 73 -13.92 8.72 4.61
C MET A 73 -13.49 10.18 4.53
N VAL A 74 -12.87 10.61 3.43
CA VAL A 74 -12.45 12.01 3.24
C VAL A 74 -13.65 12.94 3.22
N GLU A 75 -14.73 12.52 2.57
CA GLU A 75 -15.92 13.34 2.37
C GLU A 75 -16.87 13.33 3.59
N ASN A 76 -17.02 12.17 4.24
CA ASN A 76 -18.14 11.95 5.17
C ASN A 76 -17.75 11.70 6.63
N SER A 77 -16.45 11.59 6.95
CA SER A 77 -16.00 11.18 8.29
C SER A 77 -15.76 12.35 9.23
N THR A 78 -16.11 12.17 10.50
CA THR A 78 -15.78 13.08 11.60
C THR A 78 -14.46 12.71 12.31
N LEU A 79 -13.75 11.71 11.81
CA LEU A 79 -12.46 11.29 12.37
C LEU A 79 -11.39 12.38 12.23
N PRO A 80 -10.32 12.35 13.06
CA PRO A 80 -9.20 13.27 12.90
C PRO A 80 -8.62 13.24 11.49
N LYS A 81 -8.33 14.41 10.92
CA LYS A 81 -7.87 14.56 9.53
C LYS A 81 -6.67 13.68 9.17
N TYR A 82 -5.67 13.59 10.06
CA TYR A 82 -4.48 12.76 9.82
C TYR A 82 -4.75 11.26 9.94
N LEU A 83 -5.75 10.85 10.73
CA LEU A 83 -6.20 9.46 10.74
C LEU A 83 -6.86 9.11 9.41
N ILE A 84 -7.75 9.98 8.90
CA ILE A 84 -8.36 9.80 7.58
C ILE A 84 -7.28 9.75 6.49
N PHE A 85 -6.34 10.70 6.50
CA PHE A 85 -5.23 10.75 5.56
C PHE A 85 -4.42 9.45 5.53
N PHE A 86 -4.01 8.96 6.71
CA PHE A 86 -3.28 7.70 6.81
C PHE A 86 -4.11 6.51 6.32
N SER A 87 -5.35 6.37 6.80
CA SER A 87 -6.21 5.24 6.42
C SER A 87 -6.57 5.22 4.93
N ALA A 88 -6.79 6.39 4.32
CA ALA A 88 -7.12 6.50 2.90
C ALA A 88 -5.92 6.25 1.98
N THR A 89 -4.69 6.51 2.44
CA THR A 89 -3.47 6.31 1.65
C THR A 89 -2.81 4.95 1.85
N LEU A 90 -3.11 4.27 2.97
CA LEU A 90 -2.47 3.00 3.33
C LEU A 90 -2.58 1.91 2.25
N PRO A 91 -3.75 1.64 1.63
CA PRO A 91 -3.85 0.58 0.63
C PRO A 91 -2.99 0.88 -0.61
N ALA A 92 -2.86 2.16 -1.00
CA ALA A 92 -2.00 2.56 -2.11
C ALA A 92 -0.51 2.34 -1.82
N HIS A 93 -0.06 2.54 -0.56
CA HIS A 93 1.29 2.19 -0.14
C HIS A 93 1.54 0.68 -0.19
N GLU A 94 0.60 -0.12 0.31
CA GLU A 94 0.69 -1.59 0.27
C GLU A 94 0.78 -2.12 -1.18
N ILE A 95 0.03 -1.52 -2.10
CA ILE A 95 0.09 -1.86 -3.54
C ILE A 95 1.44 -1.45 -4.15
N ALA A 96 1.95 -0.28 -3.80
CA ALA A 96 3.26 0.19 -4.24
C ALA A 96 4.40 -0.72 -3.72
N GLU A 97 4.32 -1.15 -2.47
CA GLU A 97 5.25 -2.12 -1.87
C GLU A 97 5.16 -3.48 -2.58
N MET A 98 3.95 -3.97 -2.86
CA MET A 98 3.75 -5.21 -3.63
C MET A 98 4.38 -5.12 -5.03
N ALA A 99 4.22 -3.99 -5.72
CA ALA A 99 4.84 -3.77 -7.03
C ALA A 99 6.36 -3.75 -6.96
N CYS A 100 6.95 -3.18 -5.91
CA CYS A 100 8.38 -3.25 -5.65
C CYS A 100 8.84 -4.70 -5.46
N GLY A 101 8.09 -5.50 -4.68
CA GLY A 101 8.38 -6.92 -4.49
C GLY A 101 8.39 -7.72 -5.80
N VAL A 102 7.38 -7.52 -6.66
CA VAL A 102 7.33 -8.16 -7.98
C VAL A 102 8.49 -7.72 -8.88
N ALA A 103 8.89 -6.45 -8.80
CA ALA A 103 10.01 -5.95 -9.57
C ALA A 103 11.35 -6.51 -9.08
N CYS A 104 11.55 -6.70 -7.77
CA CYS A 104 12.70 -7.44 -7.24
C CYS A 104 12.78 -8.86 -7.81
N GLU A 105 11.64 -9.50 -8.05
CA GLU A 105 11.55 -10.85 -8.60
C GLU A 105 11.67 -10.91 -10.14
N SER A 106 11.88 -9.78 -10.83
CA SER A 106 11.89 -9.75 -12.31
C SER A 106 12.81 -8.68 -12.95
N GLY A 107 13.32 -8.97 -14.14
CA GLY A 107 14.03 -8.01 -14.99
C GLY A 107 15.34 -7.46 -14.38
N ARG A 108 15.63 -6.17 -14.64
CA ARG A 108 16.88 -5.50 -14.25
C ARG A 108 17.14 -5.48 -12.74
N LEU A 109 16.09 -5.50 -11.91
CA LEU A 109 16.26 -5.51 -10.45
C LEU A 109 16.71 -6.88 -9.94
N LEU A 110 16.22 -7.96 -10.55
CA LEU A 110 16.73 -9.31 -10.29
C LEU A 110 18.20 -9.40 -10.68
N GLU A 111 18.58 -8.85 -11.84
CA GLU A 111 19.98 -8.79 -12.29
C GLU A 111 20.87 -8.03 -11.28
N ILE A 112 20.44 -6.86 -10.81
CA ILE A 112 21.16 -6.08 -9.79
C ILE A 112 21.30 -6.88 -8.49
N GLN A 113 20.25 -7.56 -8.04
CA GLN A 113 20.29 -8.39 -6.82
C GLN A 113 21.21 -9.60 -6.96
N GLU A 114 21.19 -10.28 -8.09
CA GLU A 114 22.08 -11.41 -8.37
C GLU A 114 23.55 -10.97 -8.41
N LEU A 115 23.83 -9.79 -8.99
CA LEU A 115 25.18 -9.20 -9.00
C LEU A 115 25.64 -8.84 -7.58
N LEU A 116 24.81 -8.18 -6.79
CA LEU A 116 25.11 -7.86 -5.38
C LEU A 116 25.41 -9.12 -4.56
N ALA A 117 24.62 -10.19 -4.73
CA ALA A 117 24.86 -11.46 -4.05
C ALA A 117 26.22 -12.10 -4.44
N GLN A 118 26.65 -11.93 -5.69
CA GLN A 118 27.98 -12.39 -6.13
C GLN A 118 29.12 -11.59 -5.51
N TYR A 119 28.93 -10.28 -5.30
CA TYR A 119 29.90 -9.43 -4.60
C TYR A 119 29.98 -9.74 -3.11
N GLU A 120 28.85 -10.00 -2.44
CA GLU A 120 28.83 -10.38 -1.02
C GLU A 120 29.51 -11.74 -0.76
N TRP A 121 29.47 -12.66 -1.72
CA TRP A 121 30.16 -13.96 -1.61
C TRP A 121 31.65 -13.89 -1.96
N ASN A 122 32.06 -12.92 -2.76
CA ASN A 122 33.46 -12.71 -3.15
C ASN A 122 34.05 -11.56 -2.30
N ASP A 123 34.46 -11.90 -1.09
CA ASP A 123 34.95 -10.98 -0.07
C ASP A 123 36.01 -9.97 -0.60
N ALA A 124 35.66 -8.69 -0.46
CA ALA A 124 36.48 -7.47 -0.33
C ALA A 124 37.58 -7.17 -1.37
N SER A 125 37.19 -6.52 -2.48
CA SER A 125 38.10 -5.56 -3.14
C SER A 125 37.43 -4.44 -3.94
N ASN A 126 36.10 -4.47 -4.12
CA ASN A 126 35.39 -3.51 -4.98
C ASN A 126 34.13 -2.89 -4.33
N ASP A 127 34.26 -2.42 -3.08
CA ASP A 127 33.18 -1.77 -2.31
C ASP A 127 32.49 -0.61 -3.06
N GLY A 128 33.20 0.04 -3.99
CA GLY A 128 32.66 1.13 -4.80
C GLY A 128 31.62 0.68 -5.83
N GLU A 129 31.74 -0.52 -6.42
CA GLU A 129 30.78 -1.01 -7.41
C GLU A 129 29.52 -1.56 -6.74
N GLY A 130 29.66 -2.26 -5.61
CA GLY A 130 28.54 -2.71 -4.78
C GLY A 130 27.66 -1.55 -4.33
N ALA A 131 28.26 -0.49 -3.77
CA ALA A 131 27.53 0.70 -3.36
C ALA A 131 26.81 1.41 -4.52
N CYS A 132 27.41 1.43 -5.72
CA CYS A 132 26.76 1.98 -6.92
C CYS A 132 25.52 1.15 -7.33
N LEU A 133 25.63 -0.18 -7.30
CA LEU A 133 24.52 -1.09 -7.64
C LEU A 133 23.39 -1.03 -6.61
N GLU A 134 23.70 -0.94 -5.32
CA GLU A 134 22.71 -0.72 -4.26
C GLU A 134 21.94 0.58 -4.50
N GLN A 135 22.66 1.68 -4.76
CA GLN A 135 22.06 2.97 -5.05
C GLN A 135 21.18 2.93 -6.31
N GLU A 136 21.60 2.19 -7.34
CA GLU A 136 20.81 2.00 -8.56
C GLU A 136 19.52 1.22 -8.27
N GLY A 137 19.62 0.12 -7.52
CA GLY A 137 18.47 -0.67 -7.08
C GLY A 137 17.47 0.15 -6.27
N GLU A 138 17.96 0.90 -5.27
CA GLU A 138 17.14 1.80 -4.46
C GLU A 138 16.44 2.86 -5.30
N MET A 139 17.14 3.44 -6.28
CA MET A 139 16.55 4.42 -7.19
C MET A 139 15.45 3.82 -8.05
N VAL A 140 15.63 2.60 -8.58
CA VAL A 140 14.60 1.92 -9.37
C VAL A 140 13.38 1.59 -8.51
N LEU A 141 13.58 1.04 -7.31
CA LEU A 141 12.49 0.74 -6.38
C LEU A 141 11.75 2.00 -5.94
N SER A 142 12.46 3.09 -5.64
CA SER A 142 11.84 4.37 -5.33
C SER A 142 10.99 4.88 -6.48
N ARG A 143 11.45 4.77 -7.73
CA ARG A 143 10.67 5.19 -8.90
C ARG A 143 9.42 4.35 -9.09
N ILE A 144 9.50 3.03 -8.90
CA ILE A 144 8.35 2.13 -8.96
C ILE A 144 7.35 2.50 -7.87
N SER A 145 7.80 2.62 -6.62
CA SER A 145 6.96 2.98 -5.49
C SER A 145 6.23 4.30 -5.72
N ASP A 146 6.97 5.35 -6.10
CA ASP A 146 6.41 6.68 -6.37
C ASP A 146 5.39 6.65 -7.52
N THR A 147 5.70 5.95 -8.60
CA THR A 147 4.83 5.87 -9.79
C THR A 147 3.53 5.15 -9.44
N ILE A 148 3.61 4.01 -8.76
CA ILE A 148 2.45 3.21 -8.40
C ILE A 148 1.59 3.92 -7.36
N LEU A 149 2.21 4.46 -6.30
CA LEU A 149 1.50 5.21 -5.27
C LEU A 149 0.71 6.37 -5.86
N THR A 150 1.36 7.22 -6.65
CA THR A 150 0.71 8.39 -7.25
C THR A 150 -0.35 8.00 -8.27
N HIS A 151 -0.10 6.98 -9.09
CA HIS A 151 -1.08 6.49 -10.07
C HIS A 151 -2.34 5.94 -9.39
N VAL A 152 -2.18 5.14 -8.34
CA VAL A 152 -3.30 4.60 -7.57
C VAL A 152 -4.08 5.73 -6.90
N LEU A 153 -3.42 6.65 -6.20
CA LEU A 153 -4.11 7.77 -5.56
C LEU A 153 -4.89 8.65 -6.55
N ARG A 154 -4.28 8.99 -7.70
CA ARG A 154 -4.98 9.73 -8.78
C ARG A 154 -6.18 8.98 -9.32
N SER A 155 -6.09 7.65 -9.45
CA SER A 155 -7.18 6.81 -9.97
C SER A 155 -8.44 6.81 -9.10
N TYR A 156 -8.32 7.21 -7.82
CA TYR A 156 -9.44 7.37 -6.89
C TYR A 156 -9.68 8.84 -6.49
N GLY A 157 -9.20 9.82 -7.26
CA GLY A 157 -9.48 11.24 -7.02
C GLY A 157 -8.77 11.85 -5.80
N HIS A 158 -7.70 11.23 -5.31
CA HIS A 158 -6.92 11.75 -4.18
C HIS A 158 -5.80 12.73 -4.62
N ASP A 159 -6.10 13.65 -5.54
CA ASP A 159 -5.11 14.60 -6.10
C ASP A 159 -4.46 15.51 -5.04
N ASP A 160 -5.19 15.86 -3.98
CA ASP A 160 -4.65 16.62 -2.85
C ASP A 160 -3.55 15.84 -2.10
N PHE A 161 -3.70 14.51 -1.99
CA PHE A 161 -2.71 13.66 -1.34
C PHE A 161 -1.46 13.53 -2.19
N VAL A 162 -1.65 13.40 -3.51
CA VAL A 162 -0.56 13.37 -4.49
C VAL A 162 0.19 14.69 -4.52
N SER A 163 -0.53 15.82 -4.54
CA SER A 163 0.06 17.16 -4.47
C SER A 163 0.88 17.36 -3.18
N CYS A 164 0.39 16.83 -2.05
CA CYS A 164 1.14 16.84 -0.80
C CYS A 164 2.40 15.96 -0.88
N TYR A 165 2.31 14.80 -1.51
CA TYR A 165 3.42 13.85 -1.64
C TYR A 165 4.54 14.40 -2.55
N GLU A 166 4.18 14.87 -3.75
CA GLU A 166 5.10 15.40 -4.75
C GLU A 166 5.67 16.77 -4.31
N GLY A 167 4.84 17.62 -3.69
CA GLY A 167 5.25 18.97 -3.28
C GLY A 167 6.03 19.03 -1.96
N ASN A 168 5.74 18.14 -1.01
CA ASN A 168 6.46 18.09 0.28
C ASN A 168 6.40 16.69 0.90
N ARG A 169 7.24 15.80 0.39
CA ARG A 169 7.35 14.40 0.83
C ARG A 169 7.55 14.25 2.35
N GLY A 170 8.35 15.11 2.96
CA GLY A 170 8.57 15.11 4.41
C GLY A 170 7.31 15.44 5.21
N ALA A 171 6.51 16.41 4.75
CA ALA A 171 5.22 16.71 5.38
C ALA A 171 4.21 15.58 5.18
N TYR A 172 4.18 14.97 3.99
CA TYR A 172 3.33 13.80 3.71
C TYR A 172 3.61 12.66 4.70
N HIS A 173 4.88 12.25 4.84
CA HIS A 173 5.24 11.15 5.75
C HIS A 173 4.93 11.48 7.21
N ARG A 174 5.17 12.71 7.67
CA ARG A 174 4.77 13.15 9.01
C ARG A 174 3.25 13.03 9.24
N ARG A 175 2.42 13.36 8.24
CA ARG A 175 0.96 13.21 8.35
C ARG A 175 0.56 11.74 8.47
N CYS A 176 1.15 10.86 7.66
CA CYS A 176 0.95 9.42 7.76
C CYS A 176 1.34 8.89 9.15
N GLU A 177 2.51 9.30 9.67
CA GLU A 177 3.01 8.88 10.98
C GLU A 177 2.08 9.33 12.12
N VAL A 178 1.63 10.59 12.12
CA VAL A 178 0.66 11.07 13.11
C VAL A 178 -0.65 10.27 13.03
N GLY A 179 -1.14 9.98 11.82
CA GLY A 179 -2.31 9.13 11.61
C GLY A 179 -2.14 7.72 12.17
N ARG A 180 -1.01 7.07 11.88
CA ARG A 180 -0.64 5.75 12.42
C ARG A 180 -0.62 5.74 13.95
N ASN A 181 -0.02 6.75 14.57
CA ASN A 181 0.06 6.87 16.03
C ASN A 181 -1.32 7.01 16.70
N LEU A 182 -2.30 7.60 16.02
CA LEU A 182 -3.69 7.67 16.51
C LEU A 182 -4.39 6.30 16.55
N ILE A 183 -3.99 5.35 15.69
CA ILE A 183 -4.52 3.98 15.72
C ILE A 183 -3.90 3.21 16.88
N VAL A 184 -2.57 3.25 16.99
CA VAL A 184 -1.81 2.54 18.03
C VAL A 184 -2.23 3.01 19.43
N SER A 185 -2.31 4.32 19.66
CA SER A 185 -2.72 4.89 20.96
C SER A 185 -4.17 4.57 21.35
N ARG A 186 -5.07 4.37 20.37
CA ARG A 186 -6.45 3.91 20.63
C ARG A 186 -6.49 2.40 20.91
N GLY A 187 -5.67 1.60 20.23
CA GLY A 187 -5.52 0.17 20.52
C GLY A 187 -5.01 -0.08 21.94
N SER A 188 -4.05 0.71 22.42
CA SER A 188 -3.53 0.60 23.80
C SER A 188 -4.52 1.03 24.87
N ARG A 189 -5.48 1.93 24.58
CA ARG A 189 -6.52 2.31 25.56
C ARG A 189 -7.60 1.24 25.71
N ASN A 190 -7.90 0.48 24.66
CA ASN A 190 -8.86 -0.63 24.72
C ASN A 190 -8.26 -1.93 25.31
N ALA A 191 -6.94 -2.00 25.51
CA ALA A 191 -6.27 -3.13 26.16
C ALA A 191 -6.20 -3.02 27.69
N ILE A 192 -6.72 -1.93 28.27
CA ILE A 192 -6.77 -1.69 29.72
C ILE A 192 -8.22 -1.44 30.14
N GLU A 193 -9.09 -2.45 29.94
CA GLU A 193 -10.21 -2.65 30.84
C GLU A 193 -9.93 -3.94 31.63
N PRO A 194 -9.37 -3.85 32.85
CA PRO A 194 -9.42 -4.97 33.76
C PRO A 194 -10.89 -5.13 34.16
N SER A 195 -11.45 -6.29 33.79
CA SER A 195 -12.66 -6.86 34.37
C SER A 195 -12.67 -6.65 35.88
N VAL A 196 -13.46 -5.69 36.35
CA VAL A 196 -13.90 -5.62 37.75
C VAL A 196 -15.42 -5.78 37.74
N ALA A 197 -15.85 -7.03 37.92
CA ALA A 197 -17.08 -7.42 38.61
C ALA A 197 -16.93 -8.88 39.06
#